data_AF-A0A511UY22-F1
#
_entry.id   AF-A0A511UY22-F1
#
_cell.length_a   1.000
_cell.length_b   1.000
_cell.length_c   1.000
_cell.angle_alpha   90.00
_cell.angle_beta   90.00
_cell.angle_gamma   90.00
#
_symmetry.space_group_name_H-M   'P 1'
#
loop_
_entity.id
_entity.type
_entity.pdbx_description
1 polymer ?
#
loop_
_entity_poly.entity_id
_entity_poly.type
_entity_poly.pdbx_seq_one_letter_code
_entity_poly.pdbx_strand_id
1 'polypeptide(L)'
;MANTGVHDYHYLGGIITDNEIKEVEIIQNANVHHEANIFKVDEETYGWYSIIEEGRLPDKDDEFIIKALNQNDEVLWQHSM
;
A
#
# COMPACT_ATOMS: atom_id res chain seq x y z
N MET A 1 27.49 -20.84 5.84
CA MET A 1 26.56 -20.31 6.85
C MET A 1 25.42 -19.67 6.07
N ALA A 2 24.23 -20.26 6.10
CA ALA A 2 23.07 -19.69 5.43
C ALA A 2 22.58 -18.52 6.29
N ASN A 3 22.60 -17.32 5.73
CA ASN A 3 22.01 -16.14 6.35
C ASN A 3 20.49 -16.31 6.21
N THR A 4 19.83 -16.91 7.20
CA THR A 4 18.37 -16.92 7.25
C THR A 4 17.94 -15.57 7.79
N GLY A 5 18.09 -14.52 6.96
CA GLY A 5 17.46 -13.24 7.23
C GLY A 5 15.97 -13.50 7.29
N VAL A 6 15.38 -13.32 8.47
CA VAL A 6 13.93 -13.21 8.58
C VAL A 6 13.61 -11.89 7.91
N HIS A 7 13.07 -11.96 6.70
CA HIS A 7 12.51 -10.78 6.04
C HIS A 7 11.16 -10.54 6.71
N ASP A 8 11.06 -9.43 7.45
CA ASP A 8 9.77 -8.99 7.96
C ASP A 8 9.01 -8.36 6.79
N TYR A 9 7.79 -8.84 6.57
CA TYR A 9 6.90 -8.38 5.52
C TYR A 9 5.67 -7.75 6.15
N HIS A 10 5.32 -6.55 5.69
CA HIS A 10 4.01 -5.95 5.98
C HIS A 10 3.06 -6.18 4.82
N TYR A 11 1.83 -6.50 5.17
CA TYR A 11 0.75 -6.72 4.22
C TYR A 11 -0.34 -5.69 4.49
N LEU A 12 -0.54 -4.81 3.52
CA LEU A 12 -1.61 -3.83 3.54
C LEU A 12 -2.58 -4.15 2.41
N GLY A 13 -3.86 -3.88 2.64
CA GLY A 13 -4.86 -4.08 1.60
C GLY A 13 -6.24 -3.62 2.02
N GLY A 14 -7.14 -3.59 1.04
CA GLY A 14 -8.49 -3.12 1.24
C GLY A 14 -9.36 -3.27 0.00
N ILE A 15 -10.57 -2.71 0.11
CA ILE A 15 -11.58 -2.72 -0.94
C ILE A 15 -11.78 -1.30 -1.45
N ILE A 16 -11.91 -1.17 -2.77
CA ILE A 16 -12.21 0.07 -3.49
C ILE A 16 -13.60 -0.10 -4.09
N THR A 17 -14.52 0.75 -3.66
CA THR A 17 -15.88 0.88 -4.22
C THR A 17 -16.08 2.18 -4.99
N ASP A 18 -15.12 3.11 -4.88
CA ASP A 18 -15.10 4.34 -5.65
C ASP A 18 -14.39 4.09 -6.99
N ASN A 19 -15.13 4.20 -8.08
CA ASN A 19 -14.61 3.92 -9.42
C ASN A 19 -13.71 5.04 -9.97
N GLU A 20 -13.59 6.18 -9.30
CA GLU A 20 -12.64 7.24 -9.64
C GLU A 20 -11.22 6.89 -9.19
N ILE A 21 -11.06 6.02 -8.17
CA ILE A 21 -9.76 5.53 -7.72
C ILE A 21 -9.12 4.64 -8.80
N LYS A 22 -7.88 4.96 -9.16
CA LYS A 22 -7.06 4.24 -10.14
C LYS A 22 -5.74 3.75 -9.59
N GLU A 23 -5.26 4.35 -8.51
CA GLU A 23 -3.99 4.01 -7.90
C GLU A 23 -4.10 4.05 -6.38
N VAL A 24 -3.29 3.23 -5.72
CA VAL A 24 -3.08 3.28 -4.27
C VAL A 24 -1.57 3.40 -4.04
N GLU A 25 -1.16 4.41 -3.28
CA GLU A 25 0.23 4.59 -2.87
C GLU A 25 0.35 4.34 -1.37
N ILE A 26 1.45 3.71 -0.96
CA ILE A 26 1.80 3.57 0.45
C ILE A 26 3.07 4.35 0.70
N ILE A 27 3.10 5.18 1.73
CA ILE A 27 4.28 5.94 2.14
C ILE A 27 4.70 5.44 3.52
N GLN A 28 5.96 5.03 3.64
CA GLN A 28 6.58 4.61 4.89
C GLN A 28 7.82 5.49 5.12
N ASN A 29 7.88 6.22 6.23
CA ASN A 29 9.04 7.05 6.59
C ASN A 29 9.54 7.96 5.44
N ALA A 30 8.61 8.60 4.73
CA ALA A 30 8.83 9.43 3.54
C ALA A 30 9.30 8.70 2.26
N ASN A 31 9.41 7.37 2.27
CA ASN A 31 9.59 6.58 1.06
C ASN A 31 8.23 6.22 0.47
N VAL A 32 8.03 6.51 -0.81
CA VAL A 32 6.81 6.14 -1.53
C VAL A 32 7.00 4.75 -2.12
N HIS A 33 6.09 3.85 -1.76
CA HIS A 33 5.94 2.51 -2.32
C HIS A 33 4.76 2.54 -3.30
N HIS A 34 5.08 2.53 -4.60
CA HIS A 34 4.11 2.53 -5.69
C HIS A 34 3.57 1.12 -6.03
N GLU A 35 3.92 0.10 -5.25
CA GLU A 35 3.71 -1.31 -5.62
C GLU A 35 2.34 -1.86 -5.19
N ALA A 36 1.32 -1.02 -5.01
CA ALA A 36 -0.02 -1.53 -4.73
C ALA A 36 -0.59 -2.21 -5.99
N ASN A 37 -0.95 -3.47 -5.83
CA ASN A 37 -1.61 -4.25 -6.86
C ASN A 37 -3.12 -4.06 -6.72
N ILE A 38 -3.77 -3.57 -7.78
CA ILE A 38 -5.24 -3.45 -7.85
C ILE A 38 -5.79 -4.54 -8.75
N PHE A 39 -6.82 -5.24 -8.29
CA PHE A 39 -7.48 -6.31 -9.03
C PHE A 39 -9.00 -6.17 -8.96
N LYS A 40 -9.68 -6.59 -10.02
CA LYS A 40 -11.15 -6.55 -10.10
C LYS A 40 -11.74 -7.71 -9.28
N VAL A 41 -12.68 -7.39 -8.38
CA VAL A 41 -13.45 -8.39 -7.62
C VAL A 41 -14.77 -8.67 -8.34
N ASP A 42 -15.50 -7.62 -8.69
CA ASP A 42 -16.74 -7.67 -9.48
C ASP A 42 -16.90 -6.39 -10.32
N GLU A 43 -18.10 -6.12 -10.87
CA GLU A 43 -18.33 -4.98 -11.77
C GLU A 43 -18.09 -3.62 -11.12
N GLU A 44 -18.33 -3.48 -9.81
CA GLU A 44 -18.28 -2.21 -9.08
C GLU A 44 -17.20 -2.19 -8.00
N THR A 45 -16.57 -3.34 -7.73
CA THR A 45 -15.64 -3.53 -6.63
C THR A 45 -14.26 -3.95 -7.11
N TYR A 46 -13.23 -3.27 -6.60
CA TYR A 46 -11.84 -3.66 -6.75
C TYR A 46 -11.24 -3.98 -5.38
N GLY A 47 -10.28 -4.89 -5.36
CA GLY A 47 -9.41 -5.12 -4.23
C GLY A 47 -8.05 -4.51 -4.50
N TRP A 48 -7.34 -4.14 -3.44
CA TRP A 48 -5.94 -3.77 -3.53
C TRP A 48 -5.13 -4.43 -2.43
N TYR A 49 -3.86 -4.69 -2.72
CA TYR A 49 -2.89 -5.12 -1.72
C TYR A 49 -1.49 -4.62 -2.05
N SER A 50 -0.66 -4.47 -1.02
CA SER A 50 0.77 -4.23 -1.16
C SER A 50 1.54 -5.08 -0.16
N ILE A 51 2.69 -5.57 -0.62
CA ILE A 51 3.62 -6.37 0.19
C ILE A 51 4.89 -5.53 0.29
N ILE A 52 5.21 -5.08 1.50
CA ILE A 52 6.36 -4.22 1.74
C ILE A 52 7.42 -5.07 2.43
N GLU A 53 8.56 -5.26 1.76
CA GLU A 53 9.71 -5.94 2.32
C GLU A 53 10.57 -4.94 3.10
N GLU A 54 10.75 -5.18 4.39
CA GLU A 54 11.59 -4.33 5.21
C GLU A 54 13.06 -4.75 5.13
N GLY A 55 13.86 -3.91 4.46
CA GLY A 55 15.31 -4.06 4.44
C GLY A 55 15.98 -3.77 5.81
N ARG A 56 15.25 -3.16 6.74
CA ARG A 56 15.61 -2.97 8.15
C ARG A 56 14.32 -2.93 8.96
N LEU A 57 14.33 -3.65 10.08
CA LEU A 57 13.25 -3.74 11.08
C LEU A 57 12.42 -2.45 11.14
N PRO A 58 11.08 -2.54 11.15
CA PRO A 58 10.25 -1.37 11.34
C PRO A 58 10.66 -0.79 12.69
N ASP A 59 11.05 0.49 12.72
CA ASP A 59 11.05 1.13 14.03
C ASP A 59 9.59 1.13 14.49
N LYS A 60 9.37 0.97 15.79
CA LYS A 60 8.03 0.88 16.39
C LYS A 60 7.13 2.09 16.06
N ASP A 61 7.70 3.13 15.48
CA ASP A 61 7.12 4.41 15.15
C ASP A 61 7.01 4.64 13.63
N ASP A 62 7.15 3.61 12.79
CA ASP A 62 6.98 3.71 11.34
C ASP A 62 5.54 4.10 10.99
N GLU A 63 5.34 5.36 10.62
CA GLU A 63 4.05 5.89 10.18
C GLU A 63 3.78 5.44 8.73
N PHE A 64 2.65 4.77 8.53
CA PHE A 64 2.18 4.40 7.20
C PHE A 64 1.11 5.39 6.75
N ILE A 65 1.31 6.01 5.59
CA ILE A 65 0.29 6.82 4.93
C ILE A 65 -0.16 6.09 3.67
N ILE A 66 -1.44 5.74 3.60
CA ILE A 66 -2.08 5.15 2.42
C ILE A 66 -2.83 6.26 1.71
N LYS A 67 -2.61 6.43 0.41
CA LYS A 67 -3.33 7.37 -0.44
C LYS A 67 -4.03 6.62 -1.57
N ALA A 68 -5.26 7.00 -1.89
CA ALA A 68 -5.96 6.56 -3.08
C ALA A 68 -6.07 7.73 -4.06
N LEU A 69 -5.62 7.53 -5.29
CA LEU A 69 -5.52 8.57 -6.30
C LEU A 69 -6.41 8.27 -7.51
N ASN A 70 -6.88 9.33 -8.16
CA ASN A 70 -7.55 9.22 -9.45
C ASN A 70 -6.56 9.24 -10.62
N GLN A 71 -7.08 9.25 -11.85
CA GLN A 71 -6.27 9.28 -13.09
C GLN A 71 -5.41 10.56 -13.29
N ASN A 72 -5.63 11.60 -12.50
CA ASN A 72 -4.92 12.88 -12.56
C ASN A 72 -3.96 13.05 -11.37
N ASP A 73 -3.65 11.97 -10.65
CA ASP A 73 -2.85 11.97 -9.42
C ASP A 73 -3.46 12.82 -8.29
N GLU A 74 -4.77 13.07 -8.32
CA GLU A 74 -5.47 13.76 -7.24
C GLU A 74 -5.83 12.77 -6.13
N VAL A 75 -5.51 13.14 -4.88
CA VAL A 75 -5.82 12.32 -3.72
C VAL A 75 -7.33 12.38 -3.42
N LEU A 76 -8.01 11.26 -3.59
CA LEU A 76 -9.44 11.11 -3.27
C LEU A 76 -9.67 10.66 -1.83
N TRP A 77 -8.73 9.88 -1.28
CA TRP A 77 -8.81 9.37 0.09
C TRP A 77 -7.41 9.16 0.67
N GLN A 78 -7.27 9.33 1.99
CA GLN A 78 -6.03 9.10 2.72
C GLN A 78 -6.31 8.51 4.11
N HIS A 79 -5.43 7.61 4.56
CA HIS A 79 -5.40 7.09 5.92
C HIS A 79 -3.98 7.02 6.46
N SER A 80 -3.79 7.39 7.74
CA SER A 80 -2.53 7.30 8.45
C SER A 80 -2.66 6.27 9.58
N MET A 81 -1.66 5.40 9.73
CA MET A 81 -1.59 4.36 10.76
C MET A 81 -0.27 4.43 11.52
#